data_AF-A0A0D7EB74-F1
#
_entry.id   AF-A0A0D7EB74-F1
#
_cell.length_a   1.000
_cell.length_b   1.000
_cell.length_c   1.000
_cell.angle_alpha   90.00
_cell.angle_beta   90.00
_cell.angle_gamma   90.00
#
_symmetry.space_group_name_H-M   'P 1'
#
loop_
_entity.id
_entity.type
_entity.pdbx_description
1 polymer ?
#
loop_
_entity_poly.entity_id
_entity_poly.type
_entity_poly.pdbx_seq_one_letter_code
_entity_poly.pdbx_strand_id
1 'polypeptide(L)'
;MQTNKSDSQNNATDDMLSLKTWGDPREHTEIVHEAFVDCGWGRLLFGQTFGTALALADTLNNEASTERDIALYVREPHVALAAAPQQLFLDPSHTYRLDLAQLPHADTVPGMNIRPATPDDAAEINRQYLSRNMLPLRDGYLAKGARPDCVQLLVAESPEGGLSGVVMGVDHKAAFNDPDNGSSLWALAVDPQARWPGVG
;
A
#
# COMPACT_ATOMS: atom_id res chain seq x y z
N MET A 1 -20.51 8.11 -44.12
CA MET A 1 -20.95 8.06 -42.71
C MET A 1 -19.79 7.48 -41.92
N GLN A 2 -18.86 8.35 -41.50
CA GLN A 2 -17.66 7.94 -40.76
C GLN A 2 -18.06 7.72 -39.30
N THR A 3 -17.85 6.51 -38.80
CA THR A 3 -18.00 6.19 -37.38
C THR A 3 -16.76 6.68 -36.64
N ASN A 4 -16.91 7.78 -35.91
CA ASN A 4 -15.94 8.23 -34.91
C ASN A 4 -15.82 7.14 -33.83
N LYS A 5 -14.70 6.41 -33.83
CA LYS A 5 -14.25 5.64 -32.67
C LYS A 5 -13.62 6.62 -31.68
N SER A 6 -14.12 6.57 -30.46
CA SER A 6 -13.62 7.28 -29.29
C SER A 6 -12.24 6.72 -28.88
N ASP A 7 -11.16 7.28 -29.41
CA ASP A 7 -9.78 6.92 -29.08
C ASP A 7 -9.18 7.77 -27.93
N SER A 8 -9.99 8.53 -27.18
CA SER A 8 -9.48 9.52 -26.21
C SER A 8 -9.25 9.00 -24.79
N GLN A 9 -9.52 7.72 -24.48
CA GLN A 9 -9.37 7.18 -23.11
C GLN A 9 -8.15 6.24 -22.91
N ASN A 10 -7.50 5.77 -23.97
CA ASN A 10 -6.39 4.79 -23.85
C ASN A 10 -5.00 5.40 -23.62
N ASN A 11 -4.82 6.72 -23.76
CA ASN A 11 -3.49 7.34 -23.68
C ASN A 11 -3.02 7.71 -22.26
N ALA A 12 -3.92 7.79 -21.26
CA ALA A 12 -3.56 8.27 -19.93
C ALA A 12 -2.85 7.18 -19.09
N THR A 13 -3.27 5.92 -19.22
CA THR A 13 -2.74 4.78 -18.47
C THR A 13 -1.41 4.29 -19.00
N ASP A 14 -1.18 4.35 -20.32
CA ASP A 14 0.07 3.90 -20.97
C ASP A 14 1.26 4.79 -20.62
N ASP A 15 0.99 5.95 -20.02
CA ASP A 15 1.96 6.98 -19.71
C ASP A 15 2.33 7.08 -18.23
N MET A 16 1.71 6.24 -17.38
CA MET A 16 1.96 6.17 -15.94
C MET A 16 3.28 5.46 -15.62
N LEU A 17 4.12 6.07 -14.78
CA LEU A 17 5.42 5.51 -14.39
C LEU A 17 5.29 4.23 -13.58
N SER A 18 4.23 4.12 -12.77
CA SER A 18 3.88 2.91 -12.02
C SER A 18 3.47 1.72 -12.89
N LEU A 19 3.05 1.97 -14.13
CA LEU A 19 2.62 0.94 -15.10
C LEU A 19 3.69 0.64 -16.16
N LYS A 20 4.72 1.49 -16.29
CA LYS A 20 5.85 1.25 -17.20
C LYS A 20 6.89 0.35 -16.55
N THR A 21 6.88 -0.91 -16.97
CA THR A 21 7.93 -1.88 -16.60
C THR A 21 9.26 -1.59 -17.34
N TRP A 22 9.20 -0.98 -18.53
CA TRP A 22 10.34 -0.76 -19.44
C TRP A 22 10.35 0.66 -20.03
N GLY A 23 11.52 1.17 -20.42
CA GLY A 23 11.72 2.52 -20.97
C GLY A 23 12.45 3.48 -20.02
N ASP A 24 12.92 4.62 -20.53
CA ASP A 24 13.59 5.62 -19.69
C ASP A 24 12.58 6.28 -18.72
N PRO A 25 12.95 6.51 -17.44
CA PRO A 25 12.14 7.32 -16.54
C PRO A 25 11.80 8.65 -17.20
N ARG A 26 10.58 9.17 -17.00
CA ARG A 26 10.25 10.51 -17.50
C ARG A 26 11.21 11.51 -16.87
N GLU A 27 11.95 12.25 -17.70
CA GLU A 27 12.65 13.44 -17.25
C GLU A 27 11.60 14.45 -16.73
N HIS A 28 11.91 15.12 -15.61
CA HIS A 28 11.11 16.19 -14.97
C HIS A 28 10.20 15.84 -13.78
N THR A 29 10.49 14.81 -12.98
CA THR A 29 9.91 14.74 -11.62
C THR A 29 11.04 14.50 -10.62
N GLU A 30 11.20 15.40 -9.64
CA GLU A 30 12.06 15.18 -8.48
C GLU A 30 11.44 14.06 -7.63
N ILE A 31 11.61 12.82 -8.07
CA ILE A 31 11.20 11.63 -7.35
C ILE A 31 12.26 11.38 -6.27
N VAL A 32 11.80 11.04 -5.06
CA VAL A 32 12.71 10.67 -3.98
C VAL A 32 13.41 9.37 -4.36
N HIS A 33 14.75 9.35 -4.35
CA HIS A 33 15.54 8.15 -4.60
C HIS A 33 15.47 7.18 -3.43
N GLU A 34 15.40 5.87 -3.73
CA GLU A 34 15.40 4.78 -2.74
C GLU A 34 14.34 4.97 -1.64
N ALA A 35 13.15 5.41 -2.05
CA ALA A 35 12.08 5.75 -1.14
C ALA A 35 11.47 4.52 -0.48
N PHE A 36 11.21 4.65 0.83
CA PHE A 36 10.47 3.67 1.61
C PHE A 36 9.58 4.38 2.63
N VAL A 37 8.56 3.67 3.08
CA VAL A 37 7.66 4.10 4.15
C VAL A 37 7.71 3.09 5.27
N ASP A 38 7.99 3.56 6.48
CA ASP A 38 7.85 2.76 7.68
C ASP A 38 6.36 2.57 8.00
N CYS A 39 5.91 1.32 8.00
CA CYS A 39 4.52 0.94 8.20
C CYS A 39 4.23 0.43 9.63
N GLY A 40 5.22 0.44 10.52
CA GLY A 40 5.11 -0.04 11.89
C GLY A 40 5.17 -1.57 12.05
N TRP A 41 4.92 -2.33 10.98
CA TRP A 41 5.17 -3.79 10.87
C TRP A 41 6.41 -4.12 10.01
N GLY A 42 7.04 -3.11 9.41
CA GLY A 42 8.17 -3.21 8.50
C GLY A 42 8.17 -2.05 7.52
N ARG A 43 8.84 -2.19 6.38
CA ARG A 43 8.97 -1.13 5.38
C ARG A 43 8.24 -1.48 4.08
N LEU A 44 7.56 -0.50 3.52
CA LEU A 44 7.10 -0.53 2.14
C LEU A 44 8.11 0.21 1.26
N LEU A 45 8.84 -0.51 0.41
CA LEU A 45 9.84 0.02 -0.50
C LEU A 45 9.24 0.24 -1.89
N PHE A 46 9.57 1.36 -2.53
CA PHE A 46 9.08 1.68 -3.88
C PHE A 46 10.16 1.38 -4.91
N GLY A 47 10.13 0.18 -5.50
CA GLY A 47 11.20 -0.36 -6.33
C GLY A 47 11.59 0.49 -7.53
N GLN A 48 10.65 1.25 -8.11
CA GLN A 48 10.91 2.17 -9.22
C GLN A 48 11.76 3.39 -8.83
N THR A 49 11.94 3.64 -7.53
CA THR A 49 12.80 4.73 -7.01
C THR A 49 14.25 4.28 -6.78
N PHE A 50 14.53 2.98 -6.86
CA PHE A 50 15.87 2.43 -6.70
C PHE A 50 16.63 2.46 -8.02
N GLY A 51 17.92 2.81 -7.96
CA GLY A 51 18.76 2.91 -9.15
C GLY A 51 19.05 1.56 -9.82
N THR A 52 19.02 0.46 -9.06
CA THR A 52 19.24 -0.89 -9.58
C THR A 52 18.42 -1.94 -8.81
N ALA A 53 18.10 -3.06 -9.47
CA ALA A 53 17.45 -4.20 -8.82
C ALA A 53 18.29 -4.82 -7.69
N LEU A 54 19.63 -4.74 -7.79
CA LEU A 54 20.54 -5.21 -6.75
C LEU A 54 20.44 -4.35 -5.48
N ALA A 55 20.44 -3.02 -5.63
CA ALA A 55 20.29 -2.12 -4.49
C ALA A 55 18.96 -2.34 -3.74
N LEU A 56 17.87 -2.58 -4.48
CA LEU A 56 16.58 -2.96 -3.89
C LEU A 56 16.67 -4.30 -3.14
N ALA A 57 17.27 -5.32 -3.76
CA ALA A 57 17.42 -6.65 -3.15
C ALA A 57 18.27 -6.60 -1.87
N ASP A 58 19.38 -5.86 -1.89
CA ASP A 58 20.24 -5.66 -0.72
C ASP A 58 19.48 -4.92 0.39
N THR A 59 18.65 -3.94 0.05
CA THR A 59 17.85 -3.20 1.03
C THR A 59 16.81 -4.10 1.69
N LEU A 60 16.11 -4.94 0.92
CA LEU A 60 15.16 -5.93 1.42
C LEU A 60 15.84 -6.97 2.33
N ASN A 61 17.06 -7.41 1.98
CA ASN A 61 17.81 -8.38 2.78
C ASN A 61 18.25 -7.86 4.15
N ASN A 62 18.23 -6.54 4.36
CA ASN A 62 18.54 -5.91 5.65
C ASN A 62 17.31 -5.77 6.57
N GLU A 63 16.18 -6.40 6.23
CA GLU A 63 14.99 -6.50 7.09
C GLU A 63 15.33 -7.12 8.47
N ALA A 64 14.80 -6.53 9.54
CA ALA A 64 14.92 -7.12 10.87
C ALA A 64 14.03 -8.37 11.00
N SER A 65 14.46 -9.37 11.78
CA SER A 65 13.71 -10.63 11.93
C SER A 65 12.24 -10.50 12.38
N THR A 66 11.91 -9.39 13.06
CA THR A 66 10.58 -9.06 13.59
C THR A 66 9.75 -8.13 12.70
N GLU A 67 10.32 -7.68 11.58
CA GLU A 67 9.67 -6.80 10.61
C GLU A 67 9.33 -7.60 9.36
N ARG A 68 8.56 -7.05 8.42
CA ARG A 68 8.39 -7.60 7.07
C ARG A 68 8.48 -6.48 6.07
N ASP A 69 9.45 -6.57 5.17
CA ASP A 69 9.60 -5.60 4.11
C ASP A 69 8.88 -6.08 2.86
N ILE A 70 8.24 -5.13 2.17
CA ILE A 70 7.53 -5.37 0.92
C ILE A 70 8.03 -4.37 -0.11
N ALA A 71 8.38 -4.83 -1.30
CA ALA A 71 8.67 -3.97 -2.43
C ALA A 71 7.48 -3.90 -3.40
N LEU A 72 7.01 -2.68 -3.68
CA LEU A 72 5.99 -2.38 -4.68
C LEU A 72 6.63 -1.77 -5.94
N TYR A 73 5.97 -1.87 -7.09
CA TYR A 73 6.39 -1.24 -8.36
C TYR A 73 7.81 -1.62 -8.80
N VAL A 74 8.19 -2.88 -8.55
CA VAL A 74 9.49 -3.42 -8.96
C VAL A 74 9.52 -3.59 -10.48
N ARG A 75 10.45 -2.90 -11.15
CA ARG A 75 10.58 -2.91 -12.63
C ARG A 75 11.04 -4.27 -13.15
N GLU A 76 12.06 -4.85 -12.54
CA GLU A 76 12.67 -6.11 -12.95
C GLU A 76 12.65 -7.12 -11.78
N PRO A 77 11.47 -7.63 -11.38
CA PRO A 77 11.34 -8.48 -10.19
C PRO A 77 12.17 -9.75 -10.30
N HIS A 78 12.30 -10.33 -11.50
CA HIS A 78 13.12 -11.52 -11.73
C HIS A 78 14.62 -11.27 -11.52
N VAL A 79 15.12 -10.07 -11.81
CA VAL A 79 16.52 -9.69 -11.55
C VAL A 79 16.76 -9.51 -10.06
N ALA A 80 15.84 -8.82 -9.36
CA ALA A 80 15.92 -8.66 -7.91
C ALA A 80 15.89 -10.02 -7.18
N LEU A 81 15.00 -10.92 -7.59
CA LEU A 81 14.93 -12.29 -7.04
C LEU A 81 16.20 -13.09 -7.31
N ALA A 82 16.79 -12.96 -8.50
CA ALA A 82 18.03 -13.66 -8.84
C ALA A 82 19.23 -13.21 -7.99
N ALA A 83 19.21 -11.98 -7.47
CA ALA A 83 20.27 -11.47 -6.59
C ALA A 83 20.25 -12.13 -5.21
N ALA A 84 19.07 -12.51 -4.69
CA ALA A 84 18.91 -13.12 -3.37
C ALA A 84 17.79 -14.17 -3.32
N PRO A 85 17.91 -15.28 -4.08
CA PRO A 85 16.80 -16.21 -4.33
C PRO A 85 16.40 -17.05 -3.11
N GLN A 86 17.22 -17.10 -2.06
CA GLN A 86 16.90 -17.79 -0.81
C GLN A 86 16.25 -16.88 0.23
N GLN A 87 16.35 -15.56 0.04
CA GLN A 87 15.86 -14.55 0.98
C GLN A 87 14.61 -13.85 0.45
N LEU A 88 14.53 -13.66 -0.87
CA LEU A 88 13.43 -12.97 -1.52
C LEU A 88 12.47 -13.97 -2.17
N PHE A 89 11.18 -13.65 -2.11
CA PHE A 89 10.13 -14.35 -2.83
C PHE A 89 9.28 -13.35 -3.61
N LEU A 90 8.67 -13.82 -4.69
CA LEU A 90 7.65 -13.06 -5.41
C LEU A 90 6.29 -13.50 -4.91
N ASP A 91 5.54 -12.56 -4.34
CA ASP A 91 4.16 -12.82 -3.97
C ASP A 91 3.32 -13.13 -5.23
N PRO A 92 2.51 -14.20 -5.26
CA PRO A 92 1.71 -14.56 -6.43
C PRO A 92 0.49 -13.64 -6.66
N SER A 93 0.49 -12.41 -6.13
CA SER A 93 -0.59 -11.45 -6.32
C SER A 93 -0.38 -10.54 -7.53
N HIS A 94 -1.47 -9.92 -7.98
CA HIS A 94 -1.44 -8.85 -8.97
C HIS A 94 -1.90 -7.55 -8.34
N THR A 95 -1.13 -6.49 -8.59
CA THR A 95 -1.53 -5.13 -8.25
C THR A 95 -2.34 -4.54 -9.41
N TYR A 96 -3.57 -4.13 -9.12
CA TYR A 96 -4.41 -3.38 -10.06
C TYR A 96 -4.47 -1.91 -9.62
N ARG A 97 -4.43 -0.99 -10.59
CA ARG A 97 -4.64 0.43 -10.34
C ARG A 97 -6.09 0.79 -10.62
N LEU A 98 -6.76 1.37 -9.63
CA LEU A 98 -8.14 1.84 -9.72
C LEU A 98 -8.14 3.36 -9.90
N ASP A 99 -8.92 3.86 -10.85
CA ASP A 99 -9.23 5.29 -10.93
C ASP A 99 -10.39 5.60 -9.99
N LEU A 100 -10.07 6.17 -8.82
CA LEU A 100 -11.06 6.53 -7.81
C LEU A 100 -12.06 7.59 -8.30
N ALA A 101 -11.70 8.40 -9.30
CA ALA A 101 -12.61 9.40 -9.86
C ALA A 101 -13.72 8.75 -10.72
N GLN A 102 -13.49 7.53 -11.20
CA GLN A 102 -14.43 6.77 -12.01
C GLN A 102 -15.16 5.67 -11.21
N LEU A 103 -14.80 5.46 -9.94
CA LEU A 103 -15.48 4.48 -9.12
C LEU A 103 -16.92 4.90 -8.84
N PRO A 104 -17.91 4.01 -9.06
CA PRO A 104 -19.27 4.28 -8.63
C PRO A 104 -19.30 4.43 -7.11
N HIS A 105 -20.20 5.28 -6.63
CA HIS A 105 -20.44 5.39 -5.20
C HIS A 105 -20.95 4.03 -4.67
N ALA A 106 -20.22 3.46 -3.71
CA ALA A 106 -20.64 2.24 -3.04
C ALA A 106 -21.60 2.58 -1.90
N ASP A 107 -22.62 1.75 -1.71
CA ASP A 107 -23.50 1.86 -0.55
C ASP A 107 -22.69 1.64 0.73
N THR A 108 -22.83 2.56 1.67
CA THR A 108 -22.22 2.40 2.99
C THR A 108 -22.97 1.32 3.77
N VAL A 109 -22.25 0.46 4.49
CA VAL A 109 -22.88 -0.50 5.43
C VAL A 109 -23.59 0.32 6.52
N PRO A 110 -24.92 0.20 6.68
CA PRO A 110 -25.67 1.04 7.61
C PRO A 110 -25.12 0.98 9.04
N GLY A 111 -24.82 2.16 9.61
CA GLY A 111 -24.29 2.31 10.95
C GLY A 111 -22.81 1.96 11.12
N MET A 112 -22.12 1.52 10.05
CA MET A 112 -20.66 1.41 10.05
C MET A 112 -20.04 2.80 10.03
N ASN A 113 -19.11 3.06 10.94
CA ASN A 113 -18.40 4.32 10.99
C ASN A 113 -16.92 4.10 10.62
N ILE A 114 -16.47 4.71 9.54
CA ILE A 114 -15.06 4.69 9.13
C ILE A 114 -14.41 5.97 9.66
N ARG A 115 -13.37 5.82 10.49
CA ARG A 115 -12.65 6.94 11.09
C ARG A 115 -11.15 6.72 11.14
N PRO A 116 -10.33 7.78 11.26
CA PRO A 116 -8.92 7.63 11.56
C PRO A 116 -8.68 6.87 12.87
N ALA A 117 -7.64 6.04 12.88
CA ALA A 117 -7.18 5.34 14.08
C ALA A 117 -6.58 6.32 15.10
N THR A 118 -6.80 6.04 16.38
CA THR A 118 -6.28 6.75 17.54
C THR A 118 -5.30 5.86 18.32
N PRO A 119 -4.47 6.41 19.22
CA PRO A 119 -3.59 5.60 20.05
C PRO A 119 -4.32 4.50 20.86
N ASP A 120 -5.56 4.75 21.27
CA ASP A 120 -6.36 3.81 22.07
C ASP A 120 -6.82 2.60 21.24
N ASP A 121 -6.85 2.71 19.91
CA ASP A 121 -7.22 1.63 19.00
C ASP A 121 -6.10 0.58 18.81
N ALA A 122 -4.86 0.87 19.26
CA ALA A 122 -3.67 0.06 18.96
C ALA A 122 -3.79 -1.41 19.39
N ALA A 123 -4.31 -1.65 20.60
CA ALA A 123 -4.46 -3.00 21.13
C ALA A 123 -5.44 -3.83 20.30
N GLU A 124 -6.53 -3.20 19.85
CA GLU A 124 -7.58 -3.84 19.08
C GLU A 124 -7.15 -4.10 17.62
N ILE A 125 -6.44 -3.16 17.00
CA ILE A 125 -5.82 -3.35 15.69
C ILE A 125 -4.85 -4.53 15.72
N ASN A 126 -3.96 -4.58 16.73
CA ASN A 126 -3.00 -5.67 16.87
C ASN A 126 -3.68 -7.01 17.15
N ARG A 127 -4.80 -7.04 17.90
CA ARG A 127 -5.63 -8.25 18.06
C ARG A 127 -6.10 -8.77 16.70
N GLN A 128 -6.60 -7.90 15.83
CA GLN A 128 -7.07 -8.28 14.50
C GLN A 128 -5.93 -8.77 13.60
N TYR A 129 -4.78 -8.08 13.56
CA TYR A 129 -3.59 -8.52 12.82
C TYR A 129 -3.11 -9.90 13.27
N LEU A 130 -2.95 -10.11 14.57
CA LEU A 130 -2.51 -11.39 15.11
C LEU A 130 -3.51 -12.51 14.83
N SER A 131 -4.82 -12.23 14.84
CA SER A 131 -5.85 -13.22 14.48
C SER A 131 -5.77 -13.70 13.02
N ARG A 132 -5.10 -12.92 12.16
CA ARG A 132 -4.87 -13.21 10.73
C ARG A 132 -3.43 -13.67 10.44
N ASN A 133 -2.63 -13.96 11.47
CA ASN A 133 -1.20 -14.26 11.36
C ASN A 133 -0.38 -13.13 10.69
N MET A 134 -0.84 -11.90 10.82
CA MET A 134 -0.11 -10.71 10.37
C MET A 134 0.80 -10.20 11.48
N LEU A 135 1.83 -9.44 11.13
CA LEU A 135 2.64 -8.74 12.13
C LEU A 135 1.83 -7.62 12.79
N PRO A 136 1.97 -7.44 14.11
CA PRO A 136 1.37 -6.31 14.81
C PRO A 136 2.10 -5.01 14.44
N LEU A 137 1.44 -3.88 14.64
CA LEU A 137 2.11 -2.59 14.74
C LEU A 137 3.04 -2.59 15.96
N ARG A 138 4.26 -2.07 15.80
CA ARG A 138 5.14 -1.84 16.95
C ARG A 138 4.52 -0.89 17.98
N ASP A 139 4.96 -1.04 19.21
CA ASP A 139 4.50 -0.22 20.32
C ASP A 139 4.71 1.28 20.04
N GLY A 140 3.66 2.07 20.32
CA GLY A 140 3.70 3.52 20.13
C GLY A 140 3.56 4.01 18.69
N TYR A 141 3.41 3.14 17.68
CA TYR A 141 3.29 3.57 16.28
C TYR A 141 2.09 4.49 16.01
N LEU A 142 0.99 4.32 16.76
CA LEU A 142 -0.17 5.21 16.65
C LEU A 142 -0.06 6.50 17.46
N ALA A 143 0.99 6.67 18.26
CA ALA A 143 1.23 7.90 19.01
C ALA A 143 1.39 9.10 18.05
N LYS A 144 1.05 10.28 18.56
CA LYS A 144 1.10 11.51 17.77
C LYS A 144 2.53 11.76 17.28
N GLY A 145 2.70 11.88 15.96
CA GLY A 145 4.00 12.13 15.31
C GLY A 145 4.92 10.92 15.20
N ALA A 146 4.48 9.72 15.58
CA ALA A 146 5.31 8.51 15.49
C ALA A 146 5.29 7.86 14.09
N ARG A 147 4.20 8.04 13.35
CA ARG A 147 4.03 7.53 11.98
C ARG A 147 4.37 8.58 10.93
N PRO A 148 4.85 8.19 9.73
CA PRO A 148 5.05 9.12 8.63
C PRO A 148 3.75 9.83 8.22
N ASP A 149 3.84 11.08 7.79
CA ASP A 149 2.67 11.88 7.38
C ASP A 149 1.95 11.32 6.13
N CYS A 150 2.66 10.53 5.32
CA CYS A 150 2.10 9.82 4.18
C CYS A 150 1.29 8.56 4.55
N VAL A 151 1.23 8.19 5.84
CA VAL A 151 0.52 6.99 6.32
C VAL A 151 -0.76 7.38 7.06
N GLN A 152 -1.89 6.80 6.63
CA GLN A 152 -3.18 6.92 7.29
C GLN A 152 -3.70 5.54 7.68
N LEU A 153 -4.00 5.31 8.96
CA LEU A 153 -4.77 4.14 9.37
C LEU A 153 -6.24 4.54 9.54
N LEU A 154 -7.12 3.79 8.90
CA LEU A 154 -8.55 3.88 9.06
C LEU A 154 -9.05 2.63 9.77
N VAL A 155 -10.00 2.81 10.68
CA VAL A 155 -10.69 1.72 11.35
C VAL A 155 -12.18 1.79 11.05
N ALA A 156 -12.79 0.63 10.93
CA ALA A 156 -14.22 0.46 10.76
C ALA A 156 -14.82 0.10 12.13
N GLU A 157 -15.67 0.96 12.65
CA GLU A 157 -16.39 0.76 13.92
C GLU A 157 -17.82 0.29 13.64
N SER A 158 -18.20 -0.83 14.25
CA SER A 158 -19.54 -1.41 14.05
C SER A 158 -20.64 -0.62 14.76
N PRO A 159 -21.91 -0.75 14.32
CA PRO A 159 -23.07 -0.22 15.02
C PRO A 159 -23.19 -0.63 16.49
N GLU A 160 -22.74 -1.84 16.86
CA GLU A 160 -22.71 -2.33 18.25
C GLU A 160 -21.55 -1.75 19.08
N GLY A 161 -20.68 -0.94 18.47
CA GLY A 161 -19.40 -0.52 19.01
C GLY A 161 -18.30 -1.55 18.76
N GLY A 162 -17.07 -1.14 19.01
CA GLY A 162 -15.87 -1.95 18.76
C GLY A 162 -15.42 -1.90 17.29
N LEU A 163 -14.17 -2.28 17.07
CA LEU A 163 -13.58 -2.27 15.73
C LEU A 163 -13.87 -3.59 15.01
N SER A 164 -14.42 -3.49 13.81
CA SER A 164 -14.69 -4.62 12.92
C SER A 164 -13.67 -4.77 11.80
N GLY A 165 -12.85 -3.73 11.55
CA GLY A 165 -11.80 -3.79 10.54
C GLY A 165 -10.81 -2.64 10.63
N VAL A 166 -9.69 -2.80 9.94
CA VAL A 166 -8.60 -1.82 9.86
C VAL A 166 -7.96 -1.88 8.48
N VAL A 167 -7.54 -0.72 7.95
CA VAL A 167 -6.75 -0.61 6.73
C VAL A 167 -5.71 0.49 6.87
N MET A 168 -4.53 0.28 6.31
CA MET A 168 -3.46 1.27 6.21
C MET A 168 -3.39 1.82 4.78
N GLY A 169 -3.60 3.11 4.61
CA GLY A 169 -3.32 3.83 3.38
C GLY A 169 -1.93 4.44 3.38
N VAL A 170 -1.27 4.39 2.22
CA VAL A 170 -0.01 5.10 1.96
C VAL A 170 -0.21 6.03 0.77
N ASP A 171 -0.03 7.33 0.97
CA ASP A 171 -0.03 8.36 -0.06
C ASP A 171 1.33 8.38 -0.77
N HIS A 172 1.34 8.03 -2.06
CA HIS A 172 2.57 7.91 -2.84
C HIS A 172 3.15 9.27 -3.23
N LYS A 173 2.31 10.29 -3.37
CA LYS A 173 2.77 11.66 -3.64
C LYS A 173 3.49 12.22 -2.42
N ALA A 174 2.93 12.02 -1.22
CA ALA A 174 3.60 12.41 0.00
C ALA A 174 4.85 11.55 0.29
N ALA A 175 4.84 10.26 -0.08
CA ALA A 175 5.95 9.36 0.18
C ALA A 175 7.18 9.58 -0.72
N PHE A 176 6.98 9.75 -2.03
CA PHE A 176 8.10 9.84 -2.98
C PHE A 176 7.87 10.80 -4.14
N ASN A 177 6.89 11.70 -4.02
CA ASN A 177 6.47 12.61 -5.10
C ASN A 177 6.01 11.86 -6.36
N ASP A 178 5.16 10.84 -6.16
CA ASP A 178 4.60 10.05 -7.25
C ASP A 178 3.97 10.93 -8.34
N PRO A 179 4.52 10.91 -9.57
CA PRO A 179 3.96 11.67 -10.69
C PRO A 179 2.57 11.18 -11.09
N ASP A 180 2.23 9.93 -10.75
CA ASP A 180 0.91 9.35 -11.02
C ASP A 180 -0.11 9.66 -9.92
N ASN A 181 0.27 10.44 -8.90
CA ASN A 181 -0.56 10.84 -7.75
C ASN A 181 -1.32 9.67 -7.12
N GLY A 182 -0.61 8.56 -6.91
CA GLY A 182 -1.14 7.30 -6.42
C GLY A 182 -1.31 7.21 -4.92
N SER A 183 -2.02 6.16 -4.52
CA SER A 183 -2.03 5.66 -3.16
C SER A 183 -2.23 4.15 -3.17
N SER A 184 -1.90 3.49 -2.07
CA SER A 184 -2.08 2.05 -1.90
C SER A 184 -2.63 1.72 -0.52
N LEU A 185 -3.44 0.66 -0.45
CA LEU A 185 -3.97 0.12 0.80
C LEU A 185 -3.20 -1.15 1.18
N TRP A 186 -2.83 -1.25 2.45
CA TRP A 186 -2.01 -2.30 3.06
C TRP A 186 -2.59 -2.71 4.40
N ALA A 187 -2.10 -3.84 4.92
CA ALA A 187 -2.45 -4.35 6.23
C ALA A 187 -3.97 -4.28 6.49
N LEU A 188 -4.76 -4.68 5.48
CA LEU A 188 -6.21 -4.78 5.57
C LEU A 188 -6.56 -6.01 6.39
N ALA A 189 -7.30 -5.81 7.48
CA ALA A 189 -7.83 -6.88 8.29
C ALA A 189 -9.27 -6.60 8.67
N VAL A 190 -10.07 -7.67 8.67
CA VAL A 190 -11.45 -7.68 9.17
C VAL A 190 -11.49 -8.66 10.34
N ASP A 191 -12.13 -8.26 11.44
CA ASP A 191 -12.33 -9.14 12.60
C ASP A 191 -13.00 -10.44 12.14
N PRO A 192 -12.43 -11.63 12.42
CA PRO A 192 -13.08 -12.91 12.14
C PRO A 192 -14.47 -13.06 12.78
N GLN A 193 -14.80 -12.28 13.81
CA GLN A 193 -16.09 -12.25 14.48
C GLN A 193 -17.02 -11.15 13.96
N ALA A 194 -16.61 -10.36 12.97
CA ALA A 194 -17.44 -9.33 12.36
C ALA A 194 -18.74 -9.95 11.82
N ARG A 195 -19.87 -9.39 12.26
CA ARG A 195 -21.21 -9.86 11.87
C ARG A 195 -21.77 -9.13 10.64
N TRP A 196 -21.05 -8.11 10.19
CA TRP A 196 -21.48 -7.19 9.14
C TRP A 196 -20.85 -7.57 7.80
N PRO A 197 -21.64 -7.83 6.76
CA PRO A 197 -21.10 -8.04 5.41
C PRO A 197 -20.53 -6.72 4.85
N GLY A 198 -19.54 -6.82 3.97
CA GLY A 198 -19.01 -5.65 3.23
C GLY A 198 -18.09 -4.72 4.03
N VAL A 199 -17.45 -5.21 5.10
CA VAL A 199 -16.47 -4.43 5.88
C VAL A 199 -15.13 -4.26 5.15
N GLY A 200 -14.71 -5.29 4.40
CA GLY A 200 -13.44 -5.33 3.68
C GLY A 200 -13.47 -4.61 2.34
#